data_AF-A0A8U0A662-F1
#
_entry.id   AF-A0A8U0A662-F1
#
_cell.length_a   1.000
_cell.length_b   1.000
_cell.length_c   1.000
_cell.angle_alpha   90.00
_cell.angle_beta   90.00
_cell.angle_gamma   90.00
#
_symmetry.space_group_name_H-M   'P 1'
#
loop_
_entity.id
_entity.type
_entity.pdbx_description
1 polymer ?
#
loop_
_entity_poly.entity_id
_entity_poly.type
_entity_poly.pdbx_seq_one_letter_code
_entity_poly.pdbx_strand_id
1 'polypeptide(L)'
;MDRISALRNVEDALTEFEDGEIDLGSMEIRVRSILRTYATNFEERDAYKASGPPPVDGLIVVADSPHDARERIRSLVDDVDRFDVETVD
;
A
#
# COMPACT_ATOMS: atom_id res chain seq x y z
N MET A 1 -0.76 -4.34 13.65
CA MET A 1 -1.96 -5.08 13.21
C MET A 1 -1.49 -6.29 12.42
N ASP A 2 -1.94 -7.50 12.74
CA ASP A 2 -1.60 -8.68 11.95
C ASP A 2 -2.49 -8.85 10.72
N ARG A 3 -2.08 -9.77 9.83
CA ARG A 3 -2.76 -10.02 8.55
C ARG A 3 -4.20 -10.49 8.72
N ILE A 4 -4.48 -11.34 9.71
CA ILE A 4 -5.82 -11.89 9.91
C ILE A 4 -6.74 -10.78 10.40
N SER A 5 -6.29 -9.95 11.34
CA SER A 5 -7.04 -8.78 11.79
C SER A 5 -7.31 -7.78 10.67
N ALA A 6 -6.32 -7.50 9.80
CA ALA A 6 -6.52 -6.60 8.67
C ALA A 6 -7.60 -7.11 7.70
N LEU A 7 -7.59 -8.40 7.37
CA LEU A 7 -8.57 -9.01 6.47
C LEU A 7 -9.99 -8.97 7.04
N ARG A 8 -10.15 -9.30 8.33
CA ARG A 8 -11.45 -9.22 9.01
C ARG A 8 -12.01 -7.80 9.02
N ASN A 9 -11.18 -6.81 9.34
CA ASN A 9 -11.65 -5.42 9.35
C ASN A 9 -12.07 -4.92 7.96
N VAL A 10 -11.44 -5.42 6.89
CA VAL A 10 -11.87 -5.13 5.51
C VAL A 10 -13.18 -5.83 5.19
N GLU A 11 -13.32 -7.11 5.58
CA GLU A 11 -14.56 -7.88 5.43
C GLU A 11 -15.73 -7.22 6.15
N ASP A 12 -15.53 -6.73 7.38
CA ASP A 12 -16.54 -6.00 8.14
C ASP A 12 -16.98 -4.73 7.39
N ALA A 13 -16.03 -3.94 6.87
CA ALA A 13 -16.34 -2.71 6.12
C ALA A 13 -17.08 -3.01 4.80
N LEU A 14 -16.75 -4.11 4.12
CA LEU A 14 -17.47 -4.57 2.93
C LEU A 14 -18.90 -4.98 3.30
N THR A 15 -19.06 -5.72 4.39
CA THR A 15 -20.37 -6.21 4.86
C THR A 15 -21.28 -5.03 5.20
N GLU A 16 -20.80 -4.05 5.97
CA GLU A 16 -21.55 -2.83 6.30
C GLU A 16 -21.99 -2.06 5.03
N PHE A 17 -21.16 -2.02 3.99
CA PHE A 17 -21.52 -1.39 2.71
C PHE A 17 -22.56 -2.22 1.94
N GLU A 18 -22.40 -3.54 1.88
CA GLU A 18 -23.32 -4.46 1.21
C GLU A 18 -24.71 -4.45 1.86
N ASP A 19 -24.77 -4.30 3.18
CA ASP A 19 -26.00 -4.14 3.95
C ASP A 19 -26.61 -2.72 3.86
N GLY A 20 -25.89 -1.77 3.23
CA GLY A 20 -26.33 -0.39 3.03
C GLY A 20 -26.21 0.48 4.28
N GLU A 21 -25.43 0.06 5.27
CA GLU A 21 -25.18 0.80 6.52
C GLU A 21 -24.22 1.99 6.32
N ILE A 22 -23.30 1.87 5.35
CA ILE A 22 -22.36 2.92 4.97
C ILE A 22 -22.35 3.15 3.45
N ASP A 23 -21.97 4.35 3.02
CA ASP A 23 -21.77 4.66 1.60
C ASP A 23 -20.36 4.24 1.11
N LEU A 24 -20.18 4.22 -0.21
CA LEU A 24 -18.93 3.82 -0.87
C LEU A 24 -17.73 4.67 -0.40
N GLY A 25 -17.89 5.99 -0.29
CA GLY A 25 -16.80 6.88 0.12
C GLY A 25 -16.37 6.62 1.56
N SER A 26 -17.34 6.38 2.45
CA SER A 26 -17.09 5.98 3.83
C SER A 26 -16.34 4.64 3.92
N MET A 27 -16.75 3.64 3.14
CA MET A 27 -16.06 2.35 3.06
C MET A 27 -14.62 2.50 2.55
N GLU A 28 -14.40 3.26 1.46
CA GLU A 28 -13.09 3.48 0.87
C GLU A 28 -12.11 4.15 1.84
N ILE A 29 -12.57 5.16 2.60
CA ILE A 29 -11.76 5.81 3.63
C ILE A 29 -11.35 4.81 4.71
N ARG A 30 -12.30 3.98 5.18
CA ARG A 30 -12.05 2.96 6.22
C ARG A 30 -11.07 1.90 5.75
N VAL A 31 -11.28 1.33 4.57
CA VAL A 31 -10.39 0.32 3.96
C VAL A 31 -8.99 0.90 3.75
N ARG A 32 -8.88 2.12 3.21
CA ARG A 32 -7.59 2.80 3.04
C ARG A 32 -6.86 2.95 4.38
N SER A 33 -7.57 3.32 5.45
CA SER A 33 -6.98 3.43 6.78
C SER A 33 -6.48 2.08 7.31
N ILE A 34 -7.27 1.01 7.17
CA ILE A 34 -6.89 -0.35 7.60
C ILE A 34 -5.63 -0.80 6.86
N LEU A 35 -5.58 -0.62 5.54
CA LEU A 35 -4.43 -1.00 4.72
C LEU A 35 -3.17 -0.22 5.08
N ARG A 36 -3.27 1.09 5.33
CA ARG A 36 -2.14 1.91 5.81
C ARG A 36 -1.62 1.40 7.14
N THR A 37 -2.51 1.15 8.11
CA THR A 37 -2.13 0.60 9.40
C THR A 37 -1.51 -0.79 9.28
N TYR A 38 -2.04 -1.66 8.42
CA TYR A 38 -1.44 -2.97 8.19
C TYR A 38 -0.04 -2.84 7.58
N ALA A 39 0.11 -2.04 6.52
CA ALA A 39 1.38 -1.83 5.82
C ALA A 39 2.47 -1.27 6.72
N THR A 40 2.18 -0.27 7.55
CA THR A 40 3.18 0.31 8.46
C THR A 40 3.50 -0.58 9.67
N ASN A 41 2.61 -1.50 10.03
CA ASN A 41 2.88 -2.51 11.06
C ASN A 41 3.52 -3.79 10.48
N PHE A 42 3.65 -3.90 9.16
CA PHE A 42 4.18 -5.08 8.51
C PHE A 42 5.71 -5.04 8.53
N GLU A 43 6.29 -5.77 9.49
CA GLU A 43 7.73 -6.03 9.62
C GLU A 43 8.62 -4.80 9.86
N GLU A 44 8.11 -3.72 10.50
CA GLU A 44 8.89 -2.50 10.80
C GLU A 44 9.57 -1.88 9.56
N ARG A 45 8.95 -2.06 8.39
CA ARG A 45 9.47 -1.58 7.12
C ARG A 45 8.90 -0.22 6.75
N ASP A 46 9.71 0.54 6.03
CA ASP A 46 9.32 1.85 5.52
C ASP A 46 8.60 1.73 4.17
N ALA A 47 7.68 2.67 3.93
CA ALA A 47 7.07 2.86 2.63
C ALA A 47 7.96 3.75 1.74
N TYR A 48 8.19 3.34 0.51
CA TYR A 48 8.99 4.06 -0.48
C TYR A 48 8.15 4.33 -1.72
N LYS A 49 8.10 5.59 -2.15
CA LYS A 49 7.47 6.02 -3.40
C LYS A 49 8.53 6.22 -4.47
N ALA A 50 8.29 5.63 -5.64
CA ALA A 50 9.09 5.89 -6.82
C ALA A 50 8.69 7.19 -7.52
N SER A 51 9.71 7.86 -8.06
CA SER A 51 9.56 8.95 -9.01
C SER A 51 10.44 8.68 -10.24
N GLY A 52 9.86 8.84 -11.43
CA GLY A 52 10.51 8.48 -12.68
C GLY A 52 9.52 8.49 -13.85
N PRO A 53 9.90 7.98 -15.03
CA PRO A 53 8.95 7.81 -16.14
C PRO A 53 7.84 6.82 -15.77
N PRO A 54 6.64 6.92 -16.36
CA PRO A 54 5.69 5.82 -16.33
C PRO A 54 6.37 4.53 -16.86
N PRO A 55 6.16 3.37 -16.21
CA PRO A 55 5.10 3.07 -15.24
C PRO A 55 5.48 3.25 -13.77
N VAL A 56 6.71 3.67 -13.44
CA VAL A 56 7.18 3.70 -12.04
C VAL A 56 6.73 4.93 -11.26
N ASP A 57 6.31 6.00 -11.94
CA ASP A 57 5.87 7.22 -11.27
C ASP A 57 4.70 6.96 -10.30
N GLY A 58 4.94 7.24 -9.02
CA GLY A 58 3.93 7.09 -7.97
C GLY A 58 3.72 5.68 -7.46
N LEU A 59 4.47 4.67 -7.94
CA LEU A 59 4.42 3.33 -7.38
C LEU A 59 4.97 3.35 -5.94
N ILE A 60 4.24 2.75 -5.00
CA ILE A 60 4.65 2.67 -3.59
C ILE A 60 4.89 1.20 -3.23
N VAL A 61 6.04 0.92 -2.63
CA VAL A 61 6.40 -0.39 -2.09
C VAL A 61 6.81 -0.27 -0.63
N VAL A 62 6.74 -1.37 0.11
CA VAL A 62 7.26 -1.48 1.48
C VAL A 62 8.52 -2.32 1.46
N ALA A 63 9.60 -1.83 2.08
CA ALA A 63 10.91 -2.48 2.05
C ALA A 63 11.78 -2.13 3.28
N ASP A 64 12.80 -2.93 3.56
CA ASP A 64 13.74 -2.70 4.68
C ASP A 64 14.73 -1.56 4.39
N SER A 65 14.92 -1.21 3.12
CA SER A 65 15.87 -0.17 2.71
C SER A 65 15.51 0.45 1.36
N PRO A 66 16.08 1.63 1.01
CA PRO A 66 15.92 2.21 -0.32
C PRO A 66 16.48 1.31 -1.44
N HIS A 67 17.44 0.44 -1.15
CA HIS A 67 17.97 -0.51 -2.13
C HIS A 67 16.93 -1.60 -2.43
N ASP A 68 16.37 -2.21 -1.40
CA ASP A 68 15.38 -3.28 -1.53
C ASP A 68 14.08 -2.77 -2.14
N ALA A 69 13.72 -1.50 -1.86
CA ALA A 69 12.62 -0.82 -2.53
C ALA A 69 12.82 -0.78 -4.06
N ARG A 70 14.02 -0.40 -4.53
CA ARG A 70 14.33 -0.35 -5.96
C ARG A 70 14.27 -1.74 -6.60
N GLU A 71 14.81 -2.76 -5.96
CA GLU A 71 14.73 -4.14 -6.45
C GLU A 71 13.27 -4.61 -6.57
N ARG A 72 12.45 -4.31 -5.57
CA ARG A 72 11.03 -4.65 -5.57
C ARG A 72 10.27 -3.93 -6.68
N ILE A 73 10.54 -2.65 -6.90
CA ILE A 73 9.94 -1.87 -8.00
C ILE A 73 10.35 -2.46 -9.37
N ARG A 74 11.62 -2.80 -9.56
CA ARG A 74 12.11 -3.47 -10.79
C ARG A 74 11.44 -4.82 -11.02
N SER A 75 11.04 -5.53 -9.96
CA SER A 75 10.31 -6.79 -10.09
C SER A 75 8.83 -6.63 -10.45
N LEU A 76 8.27 -5.43 -10.27
CA LEU A 76 6.86 -5.12 -10.53
C LEU A 76 6.63 -4.47 -11.89
N VAL A 77 7.69 -3.92 -12.50
CA VAL A 77 7.60 -3.12 -13.72
C VAL A 77 8.70 -3.55 -14.69
N ASP A 78 8.30 -3.99 -15.88
CA ASP A 78 9.23 -4.29 -16.97
C ASP A 78 9.84 -2.99 -17.55
N ASP A 79 11.11 -3.04 -17.97
CA ASP A 79 11.81 -1.97 -18.72
C ASP A 79 11.79 -0.57 -18.07
N VAL A 80 12.40 -0.44 -16.89
CA VAL A 80 12.76 0.88 -16.35
C VAL A 80 14.25 0.99 -16.07
N ASP A 81 14.90 1.87 -16.82
CA ASP A 81 16.34 2.14 -16.71
C ASP A 81 16.70 2.96 -15.45
N ARG A 82 15.88 3.97 -15.11
CA ARG A 82 16.23 4.91 -14.04
C ARG A 82 15.00 5.54 -13.37
N PHE A 83 15.01 5.48 -12.05
CA PHE A 83 14.04 6.11 -11.16
C PHE A 83 14.67 6.32 -9.78
N ASP A 84 14.08 7.24 -9.03
CA ASP A 84 14.44 7.52 -7.65
C ASP A 84 13.37 6.97 -6.70
N VAL A 85 13.74 6.78 -5.44
CA VAL A 85 12.82 6.35 -4.39
C VAL A 85 13.00 7.24 -3.17
N GLU A 86 11.88 7.64 -2.56
CA GLU A 86 11.83 8.46 -1.36
C GLU A 86 10.89 7.84 -0.34
N THR A 87 11.21 7.96 0.95
CA THR A 87 10.34 7.48 2.02
C THR A 87 9.04 8.29 2.06
N VAL A 88 7.94 7.64 2.37
CA VAL A 88 6.62 8.26 2.52
C VAL A 88 6.27 8.31 4.00
N ASP A 89 5.90 9.50 4.50
CA ASP A 89 5.35 9.71 5.85
C ASP A 89 3.90 9.22 5.98
#